data_AF-A0A2G4IYF0-F1
#
_entry.id   AF-A0A2G4IYF0-F1
#
_cell.length_a   1.000
_cell.length_b   1.000
_cell.length_c   1.000
_cell.angle_alpha   90.00
_cell.angle_beta   90.00
_cell.angle_gamma   90.00
#
_symmetry.space_group_name_H-M   'P 1'
#
loop_
_entity.id
_entity.type
_entity.pdbx_description
1 polymer ?
#
loop_
_entity_poly.entity_id
_entity_poly.type
_entity_poly.pdbx_seq_one_letter_code
_entity_poly.pdbx_strand_id
1 'polypeptide(L)'
;MGIIAYCPNGHRMKVKDELGNKNGLCPECGVKFRIPAKDEQVAAVPVLKTRGQAVAGVVLPLAQFVTIDPAIVAELPQARAIEAAGEPKALAPEARPEAAPEAIPEPQARQFHPTINEQLELAWCIAFVGGEPTPPYSAEMLQDWLDAGESTGEEIVWRADWPEWLPVRQVFPEYFFI
;
A
#
# COMPACT_ATOMS: atom_id res chain seq x y z
N MET A 1 -6.35 -25.54 29.25
CA MET A 1 -5.61 -24.76 28.23
C MET A 1 -6.17 -25.13 26.86
N GLY A 2 -6.53 -24.19 26.00
CA GLY A 2 -7.14 -24.48 24.69
C GLY A 2 -6.18 -24.28 23.52
N ILE A 3 -6.48 -24.89 22.38
CA ILE A 3 -5.77 -24.75 21.10
C ILE A 3 -6.56 -23.72 20.27
N ILE A 4 -5.88 -22.73 19.69
CA ILE A 4 -6.48 -21.86 18.66
C ILE A 4 -6.31 -22.58 17.33
N ALA A 5 -7.42 -22.84 16.64
CA ALA A 5 -7.42 -23.51 15.35
C ALA A 5 -8.03 -22.59 14.28
N TYR A 6 -7.50 -22.70 13.06
CA TYR A 6 -7.94 -21.94 11.91
C TYR A 6 -8.61 -22.88 10.91
N CYS A 7 -9.83 -22.54 10.53
CA CYS A 7 -10.54 -23.19 9.43
C CYS A 7 -9.88 -22.83 8.09
N PRO A 8 -9.96 -23.66 7.03
CA PRO A 8 -9.52 -23.28 5.67
C PRO A 8 -10.20 -22.03 5.09
N ASN A 9 -11.31 -21.57 5.67
CA ASN A 9 -11.98 -20.31 5.31
C ASN A 9 -11.48 -19.11 6.15
N GLY A 10 -10.51 -19.30 7.03
CA GLY A 10 -9.93 -18.23 7.85
C GLY A 10 -10.59 -17.99 9.21
N HIS A 11 -11.69 -18.68 9.55
CA HIS A 11 -12.36 -18.51 10.85
C HIS A 11 -11.48 -19.00 12.02
N ARG A 12 -11.42 -18.18 13.07
CA ARG A 12 -10.70 -18.46 14.33
C ARG A 12 -11.63 -19.13 15.32
N MET A 13 -11.24 -20.30 15.81
CA MET A 13 -12.00 -21.00 16.85
C MET A 13 -11.06 -21.52 17.95
N LYS A 14 -11.50 -21.39 19.19
CA LYS A 14 -10.81 -21.93 20.36
C LYS A 14 -11.39 -23.29 20.72
N VAL A 15 -10.60 -24.34 20.54
CA VAL A 15 -10.99 -25.71 20.87
C VAL A 15 -10.23 -26.19 22.10
N LYS A 16 -10.82 -27.16 22.80
CA LYS A 16 -10.12 -27.83 23.90
C LYS A 16 -8.94 -28.62 23.37
N ASP A 17 -7.92 -28.76 24.22
CA ASP A 17 -6.69 -29.50 23.94
C ASP A 17 -6.96 -30.95 23.47
N GLU A 18 -7.98 -31.58 24.06
CA GLU A 18 -8.44 -32.95 23.82
C GLU A 18 -9.05 -33.17 22.43
N LEU A 19 -9.30 -32.09 21.68
CA LEU A 19 -9.79 -32.09 20.31
C LEU A 19 -8.66 -31.92 19.28
N GLY A 20 -7.40 -31.79 19.72
CA GLY A 20 -6.25 -31.84 18.82
C GLY A 20 -6.18 -33.17 18.06
N ASN A 21 -5.74 -33.11 16.80
CA ASN A 21 -5.70 -34.25 15.86
C ASN A 21 -7.06 -34.87 15.49
N LYS A 22 -8.19 -34.33 15.94
CA LYS A 22 -9.54 -34.78 15.57
C LYS A 22 -10.14 -33.93 14.45
N ASN A 23 -11.15 -34.47 13.78
CA ASN A 23 -11.93 -33.74 12.78
C ASN A 23 -12.86 -32.77 13.51
N GLY A 24 -12.60 -31.47 13.38
CA GLY A 24 -13.45 -30.39 13.86
C GLY A 24 -14.42 -29.94 12.77
N LEU A 25 -15.60 -29.50 13.20
CA LEU A 25 -16.55 -28.81 12.34
C LEU A 25 -16.52 -27.33 12.73
N CYS A 26 -16.25 -26.45 11.76
CA CYS A 26 -16.28 -25.02 12.01
C CYS A 26 -17.72 -24.57 12.32
N PRO A 27 -17.99 -23.87 13.44
CA PRO A 27 -19.34 -23.39 13.76
C PRO A 27 -19.84 -22.31 12.81
N GLU A 28 -18.94 -21.61 12.10
CA GLU A 28 -19.33 -20.53 11.18
C GLU A 28 -19.64 -21.02 9.76
N CYS A 29 -18.84 -21.94 9.22
CA CYS A 29 -19.03 -22.40 7.83
C CYS A 29 -19.37 -23.90 7.70
N GLY A 30 -19.38 -24.66 8.79
CA GLY A 30 -19.74 -26.09 8.78
C GLY A 30 -18.73 -27.01 8.11
N VAL A 31 -17.59 -26.50 7.61
CA VAL A 31 -16.58 -27.33 6.97
C VAL A 31 -15.90 -28.24 7.98
N LYS A 32 -15.72 -29.51 7.61
CA LYS A 32 -14.96 -30.48 8.38
C LYS A 32 -13.49 -30.30 8.08
N PHE A 33 -12.69 -29.95 9.08
CA PHE A 33 -11.24 -29.81 8.92
C PHE A 33 -10.51 -30.48 10.08
N ARG A 34 -9.22 -30.79 9.89
CA ARG A 34 -8.41 -31.44 10.91
C ARG A 34 -7.83 -30.38 11.84
N ILE A 35 -8.12 -30.47 13.14
CA ILE A 35 -7.59 -29.55 14.15
C ILE A 35 -6.12 -29.92 14.42
N PRO A 36 -5.16 -28.98 14.28
CA PRO A 36 -3.76 -29.25 14.57
C PRO A 36 -3.57 -29.55 16.07
N ALA A 37 -2.74 -30.54 16.38
CA ALA A 37 -2.35 -30.78 17.77
C ALA A 37 -1.51 -29.61 18.29
N LYS A 38 -1.59 -29.40 19.60
CA LYS A 38 -0.82 -28.38 20.31
C LYS A 38 0.69 -28.45 20.05
N ASP A 39 1.22 -29.65 19.84
CA ASP A 39 2.64 -29.91 19.58
C ASP A 39 3.07 -29.43 18.17
N GLU A 40 2.17 -29.55 17.19
CA GLU A 40 2.46 -29.21 15.80
C GLU A 40 2.26 -27.71 15.50
N GLN A 41 1.53 -26.98 16.37
CA GLN A 41 1.42 -25.51 16.28
C GLN A 41 2.75 -24.79 16.57
N VAL A 42 3.76 -25.49 17.11
CA VAL A 42 5.12 -24.97 17.31
C VAL A 42 6.07 -25.40 16.17
N ALA A 43 5.66 -26.36 15.32
CA ALA A 43 6.50 -26.96 14.30
C ALA A 43 6.21 -26.48 12.87
N ALA A 44 5.09 -25.78 12.63
CA ALA A 44 4.73 -25.25 11.31
C ALA A 44 5.12 -23.77 11.13
N VAL A 45 6.35 -23.43 11.48
CA VAL A 45 7.11 -22.40 10.77
C VAL A 45 8.43 -23.04 10.35
N PRO A 46 8.72 -23.21 9.05
CA PRO A 46 10.10 -23.22 8.64
C PRO A 46 10.64 -21.80 8.89
N VAL A 47 10.99 -21.52 10.15
CA VAL A 47 12.04 -20.56 10.48
C VAL A 47 13.28 -21.15 9.84
N LEU A 48 13.53 -20.72 8.60
CA LEU A 48 14.87 -20.68 8.04
C LEU A 48 15.72 -19.96 9.08
N LYS A 49 16.50 -20.76 9.81
CA LYS A 49 17.53 -20.31 10.72
C LYS A 49 18.60 -19.58 9.91
N THR A 50 18.40 -18.30 9.63
CA THR A 50 19.52 -17.43 9.28
C THR A 50 20.11 -16.90 10.58
N ARG A 51 21.00 -17.73 11.13
CA ARG A 51 21.92 -17.37 12.21
C ARG A 51 22.66 -16.09 11.81
N GLY A 52 22.68 -15.13 12.74
CA GLY A 52 23.26 -13.80 12.57
C GLY A 52 24.51 -13.80 11.70
N GLN A 53 24.37 -13.21 10.52
CA GLN A 53 25.45 -12.75 9.69
C GLN A 53 25.10 -11.31 9.33
N ALA A 54 25.87 -10.37 9.88
CA ALA A 54 25.86 -9.01 9.42
C ALA A 54 26.18 -9.03 7.92
N VAL A 55 25.18 -8.73 7.09
CA VAL A 55 25.42 -8.42 5.67
C VAL A 55 25.93 -6.98 5.61
N ALA A 56 27.22 -6.82 5.87
CA ALA A 56 27.95 -5.71 5.31
C ALA A 56 27.84 -5.78 3.78
N GLY A 57 27.20 -4.78 3.18
CA GLY A 57 27.29 -4.51 1.75
C GLY A 57 26.46 -5.42 0.84
N VAL A 58 25.14 -5.22 0.78
CA VAL A 58 24.42 -5.44 -0.48
C VAL A 58 24.71 -4.24 -1.36
N VAL A 59 25.71 -4.37 -2.22
CA VAL A 59 25.96 -3.41 -3.30
C VAL A 59 24.86 -3.61 -4.32
N LEU A 60 23.88 -2.70 -4.35
CA LEU A 60 22.92 -2.62 -5.44
C LEU A 60 23.71 -2.43 -6.75
N PRO A 61 23.38 -3.13 -7.85
CA PRO A 61 24.04 -2.88 -9.12
C PRO A 61 23.76 -1.45 -9.55
N LEU A 62 24.82 -0.68 -9.76
CA LEU A 62 24.72 0.70 -10.22
C LEU A 62 24.16 0.70 -11.66
N ALA A 63 23.09 1.45 -11.90
CA ALA A 63 22.51 1.58 -13.23
C ALA A 63 23.55 2.19 -14.19
N GLN A 64 23.83 1.48 -15.29
CA GLN A 64 24.74 1.92 -16.33
C GLN A 64 23.96 2.60 -17.45
N PHE A 65 24.29 3.86 -17.73
CA PHE A 65 23.75 4.58 -18.88
C PHE A 65 24.49 4.11 -20.13
N VAL A 66 23.76 3.50 -21.07
CA VAL A 66 24.30 3.15 -22.38
C VAL A 66 24.08 4.33 -23.30
N THR A 67 25.16 4.90 -23.83
CA THR A 67 25.10 5.92 -24.88
C THR A 67 24.59 5.28 -26.16
N ILE A 68 23.46 5.74 -26.66
CA ILE A 68 22.90 5.31 -27.95
C ILE A 68 23.74 5.95 -29.06
N ASP A 69 24.11 5.14 -30.06
CA ASP A 69 24.91 5.59 -31.20
C ASP A 69 24.17 6.70 -31.98
N PRO A 70 24.84 7.82 -32.33
CA PRO A 70 24.20 8.95 -32.99
C PRO A 70 23.67 8.61 -34.40
N ALA A 71 24.15 7.55 -35.05
CA ALA A 71 23.58 7.09 -36.31
C ALA A 71 22.18 6.51 -36.12
N ILE A 72 21.94 5.76 -35.03
CA ILE A 72 20.62 5.20 -34.71
C ILE A 72 19.62 6.31 -34.37
N VAL A 73 20.07 7.37 -33.69
CA VAL A 73 19.22 8.52 -33.36
C VAL A 73 18.77 9.27 -34.62
N ALA A 74 19.61 9.32 -35.66
CA ALA A 74 19.28 9.96 -36.93
C ALA A 74 18.24 9.18 -37.76
N GLU A 75 18.08 7.87 -37.54
CA GLU A 75 17.11 7.03 -38.25
C GLU A 75 15.74 6.95 -37.54
N LEU A 76 15.62 7.52 -36.33
CA LEU A 76 14.34 7.57 -35.62
C LEU A 76 13.39 8.58 -36.27
N PRO A 77 12.08 8.25 -36.37
CA PRO A 77 11.09 9.18 -36.88
C PRO A 77 11.00 10.41 -35.97
N GLN A 78 11.28 11.59 -36.54
CA GLN A 78 11.19 12.85 -35.82
C GLN A 78 9.71 13.26 -35.68
N ALA A 79 9.27 13.47 -34.44
CA ALA A 79 7.97 14.07 -34.16
C ALA A 79 7.97 15.53 -34.63
N ARG A 80 7.30 15.81 -35.74
CA ARG A 80 7.10 17.18 -36.22
C ARG A 80 5.91 17.79 -35.48
N ALA A 81 6.12 18.94 -34.84
CA ALA A 81 5.02 19.71 -34.26
C ALA A 81 4.00 20.04 -35.34
N ILE A 82 2.73 19.76 -35.06
CA ILE A 82 1.63 20.10 -35.96
C ILE A 82 1.46 21.62 -35.85
N GLU A 83 1.88 22.33 -36.87
CA GLU A 83 1.81 23.79 -36.92
C GLU A 83 0.33 24.20 -37.12
N ALA A 84 -0.38 24.36 -36.01
CA ALA A 84 -1.66 25.06 -36.02
C ALA A 84 -1.39 26.52 -36.41
N ALA A 85 -1.89 26.91 -37.58
CA ALA A 85 -1.86 28.27 -38.08
C ALA A 85 -2.45 29.24 -37.02
N GLY A 86 -1.58 30.10 -36.49
CA GLY A 86 -1.92 31.17 -35.57
C GLY A 86 -0.66 31.90 -35.11
N GLU A 87 -0.31 32.97 -35.83
CA GLU A 87 0.84 33.86 -35.60
C GLU A 87 1.10 34.22 -34.12
N PRO A 88 2.34 34.09 -33.61
CA PRO A 88 2.75 34.80 -32.41
C PRO A 88 3.07 36.24 -32.81
N LYS A 89 2.08 37.13 -32.67
CA LYS A 89 2.32 38.57 -32.73
C LYS A 89 3.15 38.98 -31.51
N ALA A 90 4.44 39.19 -31.76
CA ALA A 90 5.37 39.80 -30.82
C ALA A 90 4.82 41.16 -30.34
N LEU A 91 4.74 41.33 -29.03
CA LEU A 91 4.84 42.64 -28.40
C LEU A 91 5.96 42.56 -27.37
N ALA A 92 6.94 43.44 -27.57
CA ALA A 92 8.13 43.62 -26.77
C ALA A 92 7.79 44.16 -25.35
N PRO A 93 8.73 44.08 -24.40
CA PRO A 93 8.49 44.23 -22.97
C PRO A 93 8.56 45.69 -22.51
N GLU A 94 7.52 46.18 -21.83
CA GLU A 94 7.53 47.48 -21.16
C GLU A 94 7.00 47.34 -19.72
N ALA A 95 7.92 47.62 -18.79
CA ALA A 95 7.73 48.20 -17.46
C ALA A 95 6.59 47.70 -16.53
N ARG A 96 7.05 46.93 -15.53
CA ARG A 96 6.53 46.68 -14.16
C ARG A 96 5.64 47.80 -13.56
N PRO A 97 4.58 47.41 -12.85
CA PRO A 97 4.58 47.42 -11.38
C PRO A 97 4.33 45.97 -10.90
N GLU A 98 5.20 45.34 -10.09
CA GLU A 98 5.10 45.40 -8.63
C GLU A 98 3.64 45.32 -8.14
N ALA A 99 2.89 44.35 -8.69
CA ALA A 99 1.78 43.74 -7.99
C ALA A 99 2.37 42.70 -7.03
N ALA A 100 1.93 42.79 -5.78
CA ALA A 100 2.28 41.96 -4.64
C ALA A 100 2.41 40.47 -5.01
N PRO A 101 3.19 39.67 -4.25
CA PRO A 101 3.17 38.22 -4.41
C PRO A 101 1.71 37.79 -4.25
N GLU A 102 1.04 37.51 -5.35
CA GLU A 102 -0.18 36.73 -5.35
C GLU A 102 0.28 35.43 -4.71
N ALA A 103 -0.07 35.30 -3.43
CA ALA A 103 0.15 34.10 -2.67
C ALA A 103 -0.28 32.96 -3.60
N ILE A 104 0.67 32.10 -3.95
CA ILE A 104 0.38 30.71 -4.23
C ILE A 104 -0.72 30.39 -3.23
N PRO A 105 -1.96 30.01 -3.65
CA PRO A 105 -2.96 29.65 -2.67
C PRO A 105 -2.24 28.62 -1.79
N GLU A 106 -2.02 28.99 -0.52
CA GLU A 106 -1.35 28.12 0.45
C GLU A 106 -1.94 26.74 0.19
N PRO A 107 -1.11 25.68 0.04
CA PRO A 107 -1.64 24.35 -0.20
C PRO A 107 -2.68 24.15 0.88
N GLN A 108 -3.96 24.25 0.52
CA GLN A 108 -5.02 24.29 1.51
C GLN A 108 -4.81 23.00 2.24
N ALA A 109 -4.39 23.09 3.49
CA ALA A 109 -3.91 21.95 4.23
C ALA A 109 -5.09 20.99 4.26
N ARG A 110 -5.10 20.05 3.30
CA ARG A 110 -6.13 19.03 3.21
C ARG A 110 -6.08 18.42 4.58
N GLN A 111 -7.20 18.48 5.29
CA GLN A 111 -7.24 18.02 6.66
C GLN A 111 -7.06 16.51 6.59
N PHE A 112 -5.82 16.07 6.75
CA PHE A 112 -5.51 14.67 6.72
C PHE A 112 -6.11 14.02 7.96
N HIS A 113 -6.57 12.78 7.85
CA HIS A 113 -6.96 12.04 9.04
C HIS A 113 -5.76 12.02 10.01
N PRO A 114 -5.93 12.18 11.33
CA PRO A 114 -4.81 12.28 12.28
C PRO A 114 -3.79 11.15 12.11
N THR A 115 -4.24 9.91 11.88
CA THR A 115 -3.36 8.74 11.62
C THR A 115 -2.50 8.88 10.35
N ILE A 116 -3.03 9.53 9.30
CA ILE A 116 -2.33 9.77 8.04
C ILE A 116 -1.40 10.99 8.18
N ASN A 117 -1.89 12.06 8.82
CA ASN A 117 -1.15 13.29 9.06
C ASN A 117 0.14 13.07 9.86
N GLU A 118 0.12 12.14 10.80
CA GLU A 118 1.26 11.83 11.64
C GLU A 118 2.40 11.22 10.81
N GLN A 119 2.08 10.38 9.82
CA GLN A 119 3.05 9.63 9.02
C GLN A 119 2.76 9.72 7.51
N LEU A 120 2.90 10.93 6.96
CA LEU A 120 2.69 11.25 5.55
C LEU A 120 3.77 10.62 4.62
N GLU A 121 4.97 10.41 5.16
CA GLU A 121 6.14 9.91 4.42
C GLU A 121 6.21 8.38 4.33
N LEU A 122 5.38 7.67 5.10
CA LEU A 122 5.39 6.21 5.11
C LEU A 122 4.59 5.62 3.95
N ALA A 123 5.00 4.43 3.53
CA ALA A 123 4.25 3.64 2.56
C ALA A 123 3.00 3.02 3.22
N TRP A 124 1.87 3.15 2.55
CA TRP A 124 0.59 2.58 2.96
C TRP A 124 0.12 1.56 1.93
N CYS A 125 -0.33 0.40 2.37
CA CYS A 125 -0.90 -0.62 1.49
C CYS A 125 -2.33 -0.92 1.93
N ILE A 126 -3.21 -1.19 0.97
CA ILE A 126 -4.60 -1.58 1.22
C ILE A 126 -4.75 -3.01 0.70
N ALA A 127 -5.37 -3.90 1.45
CA ALA A 127 -5.72 -5.22 0.95
C ALA A 127 -7.23 -5.43 1.06
N PHE A 128 -7.81 -5.87 -0.05
CA PHE A 128 -9.19 -6.31 -0.11
C PHE A 128 -9.29 -7.73 0.45
N VAL A 129 -10.41 -8.07 1.10
CA VAL A 129 -10.60 -9.40 1.69
C VAL A 129 -10.54 -10.47 0.59
N GLY A 130 -9.52 -11.33 0.65
CA GLY A 130 -9.28 -12.37 -0.37
C GLY A 130 -8.59 -11.88 -1.65
N GLY A 131 -8.17 -10.62 -1.70
CA GLY A 131 -7.41 -10.03 -2.80
C GLY A 131 -5.92 -9.88 -2.48
N GLU A 132 -5.15 -9.52 -3.50
CA GLU A 132 -3.75 -9.11 -3.32
C GLU A 132 -3.69 -7.69 -2.73
N PRO A 133 -2.68 -7.38 -1.91
CA PRO A 133 -2.46 -6.03 -1.44
C PRO A 133 -2.13 -5.11 -2.62
N THR A 134 -2.71 -3.91 -2.60
CA THR A 134 -2.40 -2.86 -3.55
C THR A 134 -0.93 -2.46 -3.44
N PRO A 135 -0.33 -1.92 -4.51
CA PRO A 135 0.98 -1.29 -4.43
C PRO A 135 1.00 -0.21 -3.32
N PRO A 136 2.19 0.09 -2.78
CA PRO A 136 2.34 1.09 -1.73
C PRO A 136 1.88 2.46 -2.24
N TYR A 137 0.81 2.96 -1.64
CA TYR A 137 0.30 4.31 -1.82
C TYR A 137 1.00 5.29 -0.89
N SER A 138 1.10 6.53 -1.35
CA SER A 138 1.43 7.68 -0.50
C SER A 138 0.22 8.03 0.37
N ALA A 139 0.47 8.68 1.50
CA ALA A 139 -0.55 9.15 2.42
C ALA A 139 -1.66 9.99 1.75
N GLU A 140 -1.29 10.81 0.77
CA GLU A 140 -2.23 11.60 -0.02
C GLU A 140 -3.17 10.76 -0.89
N MET A 141 -2.66 9.69 -1.52
CA MET A 141 -3.47 8.78 -2.33
C MET A 141 -4.40 7.93 -1.46
N LEU A 142 -3.93 7.49 -0.30
CA LEU A 142 -4.77 6.78 0.66
C LEU A 142 -5.94 7.65 1.13
N GLN A 143 -5.66 8.93 1.43
CA GLN A 143 -6.70 9.89 1.82
C GLN A 143 -7.71 10.14 0.69
N ASP A 144 -7.24 10.37 -0.53
CA ASP A 144 -8.12 10.58 -1.70
C ASP A 144 -9.03 9.37 -1.92
N TRP A 145 -8.49 8.16 -1.76
CA TRP A 145 -9.26 6.92 -1.85
C TRP A 145 -10.33 6.78 -0.75
N LEU A 146 -10.02 7.19 0.49
CA LEU A 146 -10.99 7.23 1.59
C LEU A 146 -12.09 8.28 1.34
N ASP A 147 -11.72 9.47 0.85
CA ASP A 147 -12.66 10.57 0.53
C ASP A 147 -13.57 10.22 -0.66
N ALA A 148 -13.04 9.52 -1.65
CA ALA A 148 -13.79 9.00 -2.79
C ALA A 148 -14.87 7.99 -2.37
N GLY A 149 -14.79 7.43 -1.15
CA GLY A 149 -15.73 6.43 -0.65
C GLY A 149 -15.64 5.11 -1.40
N GLU A 150 -14.51 4.81 -2.04
CA GLU A 150 -14.27 3.51 -2.70
C GLU A 150 -14.05 2.38 -1.69
N SER A 151 -13.98 2.74 -0.41
CA SER A 151 -13.86 1.81 0.70
C SER A 151 -15.21 1.20 1.07
N THR A 152 -15.31 -0.13 1.10
CA THR A 152 -16.50 -0.87 1.58
C THR A 152 -16.44 -1.11 3.10
N GLY A 153 -15.32 -0.76 3.73
CA GLY A 153 -15.08 -0.93 5.16
C GLY A 153 -14.60 -2.33 5.55
N GLU A 154 -14.59 -3.29 4.62
CA GLU A 154 -14.08 -4.67 4.80
C GLU A 154 -12.57 -4.77 4.60
N GLU A 155 -12.01 -3.75 3.94
CA GLU A 155 -10.59 -3.66 3.61
C GLU A 155 -9.73 -3.52 4.86
N ILE A 156 -8.50 -4.03 4.77
CA ILE A 156 -7.47 -3.85 5.78
C ILE A 156 -6.39 -2.93 5.23
N VAL A 157 -5.92 -2.01 6.05
CA VAL A 157 -4.85 -1.07 5.74
C VAL A 157 -3.62 -1.44 6.56
N TRP A 158 -2.46 -1.35 5.93
CA TRP A 158 -1.18 -1.53 6.58
C TRP A 158 -0.28 -0.34 6.29
N ARG A 159 0.53 -0.02 7.30
CA ARG A 159 1.52 1.05 7.26
C ARG A 159 2.88 0.46 7.56
N ALA A 160 3.93 0.99 6.95
CA ALA A 160 5.30 0.53 7.16
C ALA A 160 5.76 0.42 8.63
N ASP A 161 5.17 1.22 9.51
CA ASP A 161 5.45 1.26 10.95
C ASP A 161 4.58 0.30 11.78
N TRP A 162 3.60 -0.36 11.18
CA TRP A 162 2.68 -1.25 11.89
C TRP A 162 3.10 -2.71 11.88
N PRO A 163 2.99 -3.41 13.02
CA PRO A 163 3.33 -4.81 13.12
C PRO A 163 2.31 -5.73 12.44
N GLU A 164 1.07 -5.26 12.24
CA GLU A 164 -0.04 -6.03 11.67
C GLU A 164 -0.94 -5.17 10.77
N TRP A 165 -1.70 -5.83 9.90
CA TRP A 165 -2.71 -5.19 9.06
C TRP A 165 -3.94 -4.89 9.93
N LEU A 166 -4.42 -3.65 9.89
CA LEU A 166 -5.57 -3.22 10.67
C LEU A 166 -6.78 -2.95 9.77
N PRO A 167 -8.01 -3.30 10.17
CA PRO A 167 -9.19 -3.02 9.38
C PRO A 167 -9.40 -1.52 9.19
N VAL A 168 -9.75 -1.10 7.97
CA VAL A 168 -9.92 0.30 7.59
C VAL A 168 -10.94 1.00 8.49
N ARG A 169 -12.03 0.32 8.83
CA ARG A 169 -13.07 0.75 9.79
C ARG A 169 -12.56 0.99 11.22
N GLN A 170 -11.47 0.33 11.63
CA GLN A 170 -10.88 0.51 12.96
C GLN A 170 -9.90 1.69 12.97
N VAL A 171 -9.19 1.90 11.86
CA VAL A 171 -8.22 3.00 11.70
C VAL A 171 -8.92 4.33 11.40
N PHE A 172 -9.98 4.26 10.58
CA PHE A 172 -10.72 5.38 10.01
C PHE A 172 -12.22 5.25 10.31
N PRO A 173 -12.64 5.17 11.59
CA PRO A 173 -14.04 4.94 11.93
C PRO A 173 -14.98 6.05 11.44
N GLU A 174 -14.47 7.29 11.35
CA GLU A 174 -15.21 8.49 10.95
C GLU A 174 -15.77 8.39 9.52
N TYR A 175 -15.11 7.64 8.62
CA TYR A 175 -15.53 7.50 7.22
C TYR A 175 -16.65 6.47 7.02
N PHE A 176 -16.93 5.62 8.02
CA PHE A 176 -17.89 4.52 7.93
C PHE A 176 -19.06 4.65 8.92
N PHE A 177 -19.15 5.77 9.63
CA PHE A 177 -20.23 6.05 10.58
C PHE A 177 -21.41 6.73 9.84
N ILE A 178 -22.27 5.92 9.21
CA ILE A 178 -23.57 6.34 8.65
C ILE A 178 -24.69 5.56 9.34
#